data_AF-A0A8H6W3G2-F1
#
_entry.id   AF-A0A8H6W3G2-F1
#
_cell.length_a   1.000
_cell.length_b   1.000
_cell.length_c   1.000
_cell.angle_alpha   90.00
_cell.angle_beta   90.00
_cell.angle_gamma   90.00
#
_symmetry.space_group_name_H-M   'P 1'
#
loop_
_entity.id
_entity.type
_entity.pdbx_description
1 polymer ?
#
loop_
_entity_poly.entity_id
_entity_poly.type
_entity_poly.pdbx_seq_one_letter_code
_entity_poly.pdbx_strand_id
1 'polypeptide(L)'
;MNYDTPKGREVGVLGGVFPVVSMRFTYPEFAKAIEKGIKKPVKFVPVESGGMAEYDETYEFQAQYGLYKDTPCPNPKLVALGVKFGSMEEFIAQEVVPRFG
;
A
#
# COMPACT_ATOMS: atom_id res chain seq x y z
N MET A 1 -7.22 12.96 -13.84
CA MET A 1 -8.63 13.21 -13.48
C MET A 1 -8.79 14.70 -13.23
N ASN A 2 -9.82 15.34 -13.78
CA ASN A 2 -10.16 16.70 -13.41
C ASN A 2 -10.93 16.66 -12.07
N TYR A 3 -10.32 17.16 -11.00
CA TYR A 3 -10.91 17.16 -9.66
C TYR A 3 -11.81 18.37 -9.41
N ASP A 4 -11.90 19.32 -10.36
CA ASP A 4 -12.82 20.46 -10.29
C ASP A 4 -14.24 20.07 -10.68
N THR A 5 -14.82 19.18 -9.88
CA THR A 5 -16.22 18.75 -9.97
C THR A 5 -16.96 19.17 -8.71
N PRO A 6 -18.30 19.27 -8.72
CA PRO A 6 -19.09 19.53 -7.51
C PRO A 6 -18.73 18.57 -6.37
N LYS A 7 -18.52 17.28 -6.68
CA LYS A 7 -18.10 16.27 -5.71
C LYS A 7 -16.69 16.52 -5.17
N GLY A 8 -15.75 16.91 -6.03
CA GLY A 8 -14.37 17.24 -5.62
C GLY A 8 -14.28 18.45 -4.68
N ARG A 9 -15.18 19.44 -4.87
CA ARG A 9 -15.34 20.57 -3.95
C ARG A 9 -15.95 20.14 -2.62
N GLU A 10 -17.01 19.33 -2.65
CA GLU A 10 -17.70 18.80 -1.46
C GLU A 10 -16.76 18.01 -0.54
N VAL A 11 -15.96 17.09 -1.09
CA VAL A 11 -15.05 16.24 -0.29
C VAL A 11 -13.74 16.95 0.08
N GLY A 12 -13.55 18.19 -0.38
CA GLY A 12 -12.37 19.00 -0.09
C GLY A 12 -11.07 18.36 -0.55
N VAL A 13 -11.00 17.96 -1.83
CA VAL A 13 -9.79 17.36 -2.45
C VAL A 13 -9.02 18.33 -3.35
N LEU A 14 -9.61 19.48 -3.70
CA LEU A 14 -8.94 20.48 -4.52
C LEU A 14 -7.70 21.04 -3.80
N GLY A 15 -6.54 20.94 -4.45
CA GLY A 15 -5.26 21.40 -3.91
C GLY A 15 -4.68 20.52 -2.78
N GLY A 16 -5.34 19.42 -2.42
CA GLY A 16 -4.88 18.52 -1.36
C GLY A 16 -3.91 17.45 -1.85
N VAL A 17 -2.95 17.09 -1.01
CA VAL A 17 -2.08 15.91 -1.21
C VAL A 17 -2.63 14.76 -0.37
N PHE A 18 -2.95 13.65 -1.03
CA PHE A 18 -3.52 12.46 -0.38
C PHE A 18 -2.66 11.25 -0.67
N PRO A 19 -2.18 10.52 0.36
CA PRO A 19 -1.44 9.29 0.14
C PRO A 19 -2.38 8.23 -0.48
N VAL A 20 -1.91 7.61 -1.57
CA VAL A 20 -2.62 6.53 -2.25
C VAL A 20 -2.11 5.21 -1.70
N VAL A 21 -2.73 4.74 -0.62
CA VAL A 21 -2.40 3.48 0.04
C VAL A 21 -3.69 2.68 0.21
N SER A 22 -3.67 1.40 -0.16
CA SER A 22 -4.83 0.50 -0.03
C SER A 22 -4.90 -0.18 1.34
N MET A 23 -3.75 -0.59 1.88
CA MET A 23 -3.61 -1.31 3.13
C MET A 23 -2.21 -1.14 3.70
N ARG A 24 -2.04 -1.45 4.98
CA ARG A 24 -0.73 -1.47 5.65
C ARG A 24 -0.43 -2.87 6.14
N PHE A 25 0.77 -3.33 5.84
CA PHE A 25 1.31 -4.59 6.35
C PHE A 25 2.74 -4.36 6.81
N THR A 26 3.13 -5.10 7.84
CA THR A 26 4.53 -5.43 8.04
C THR A 26 4.98 -6.46 6.99
N TYR A 27 6.27 -6.50 6.67
CA TYR A 27 6.79 -7.50 5.71
C TYR A 27 6.47 -8.95 6.10
N PRO A 28 6.49 -9.36 7.39
CA PRO A 28 6.06 -10.70 7.79
C PRO A 28 4.56 -10.97 7.56
N GLU A 29 3.69 -9.99 7.78
CA GLU A 29 2.25 -10.15 7.49
C GLU A 29 2.00 -10.28 6.00
N PHE A 30 2.71 -9.49 5.19
CA PHE A 30 2.66 -9.59 3.73
C PHE A 30 3.11 -10.99 3.25
N ALA A 31 4.21 -11.51 3.77
CA ALA A 31 4.68 -12.87 3.48
C ALA A 31 3.65 -13.94 3.87
N LYS A 32 3.02 -13.83 5.04
CA LYS A 32 1.95 -14.74 5.49
C LYS A 32 0.72 -14.68 4.58
N ALA A 33 0.32 -13.50 4.12
CA ALA A 33 -0.79 -13.34 3.19
C ALA A 33 -0.52 -14.05 1.86
N ILE A 34 0.70 -13.90 1.32
CA ILE A 34 1.15 -14.60 0.11
C ILE A 34 1.17 -16.12 0.34
N GLU A 35 1.80 -16.60 1.41
CA GLU A 35 1.87 -18.03 1.77
C GLU A 35 0.47 -18.66 1.80
N LYS A 36 -0.49 -17.99 2.43
CA LYS A 36 -1.89 -18.44 2.49
C LYS A 36 -2.51 -18.55 1.09
N GLY A 37 -2.21 -17.61 0.20
CA GLY A 37 -2.79 -17.57 -1.14
C GLY A 37 -2.19 -18.59 -2.12
N ILE A 38 -0.87 -18.77 -2.11
CA ILE A 38 -0.19 -19.73 -3.02
C ILE A 38 -0.04 -21.13 -2.42
N LYS A 39 -0.33 -21.31 -1.13
CA LYS A 39 -0.22 -22.59 -0.40
C LYS A 39 1.18 -23.19 -0.44
N LYS A 40 2.21 -22.35 -0.51
CA LYS A 40 3.63 -22.72 -0.47
C LYS A 40 4.34 -21.87 0.58
N PRO A 41 5.38 -22.39 1.25
CA PRO A 41 6.10 -21.63 2.27
C PRO A 41 6.67 -20.32 1.71
N VAL A 42 6.42 -19.19 2.38
CA VAL A 42 6.99 -17.89 2.03
C VAL A 42 7.65 -17.29 3.25
N LYS A 43 8.90 -16.87 3.10
CA LYS A 43 9.66 -16.19 4.14
C LYS A 43 10.08 -14.83 3.66
N PHE A 44 9.81 -13.82 4.47
CA PHE A 44 10.52 -12.56 4.35
C PHE A 44 11.94 -12.74 4.90
N VAL A 45 12.94 -12.39 4.09
CA VAL A 45 14.34 -12.40 4.49
C VAL A 45 14.82 -10.95 4.46
N PRO A 46 15.11 -10.33 5.61
CA PRO A 46 15.65 -8.97 5.64
C PRO A 46 17.06 -8.98 5.05
N VAL A 47 17.38 -7.94 4.28
CA VAL A 47 18.74 -7.64 3.82
C VAL A 47 19.20 -6.37 4.51
N GLU A 48 20.50 -6.25 4.73
CA GLU A 48 21.09 -5.08 5.41
C GLU A 48 21.03 -3.81 4.56
N SER A 49 21.01 -3.94 3.23
CA SER A 49 20.95 -2.82 2.29
C SER A 49 20.25 -3.23 0.98
N GLY A 50 19.47 -2.30 0.41
CA GLY A 50 18.90 -2.37 -0.92
C GLY A 50 19.88 -1.99 -2.04
N GLY A 51 21.13 -1.64 -1.70
CA GLY A 51 22.20 -1.29 -2.63
C GLY A 51 22.22 0.17 -3.08
N MET A 52 21.34 1.03 -2.53
CA MET A 52 21.36 2.48 -2.71
C MET A 52 21.07 3.15 -1.37
N ALA A 53 21.92 4.08 -0.96
CA ALA A 53 21.83 4.73 0.34
C ALA A 53 20.49 5.43 0.55
N GLU A 54 19.93 6.04 -0.49
CA GLU A 54 18.66 6.76 -0.43
C GLU A 54 17.48 5.83 -0.10
N TYR A 55 17.51 4.58 -0.60
CA TYR A 55 16.50 3.59 -0.25
C TYR A 55 16.66 3.09 1.17
N ASP A 56 17.90 2.84 1.60
CA ASP A 56 18.18 2.35 2.96
C ASP A 56 17.76 3.38 4.01
N GLU A 57 18.14 4.65 3.82
CA GLU A 57 17.71 5.77 4.67
C GLU A 57 16.18 5.90 4.71
N THR A 58 15.52 5.72 3.56
CA THR A 58 14.06 5.76 3.48
C THR A 58 13.42 4.61 4.26
N TYR A 59 13.95 3.39 4.16
CA TYR A 59 13.42 2.24 4.91
C TYR A 59 13.69 2.36 6.41
N GLU A 60 14.86 2.84 6.82
CA GLU A 60 15.17 3.12 8.22
C GLU A 60 14.22 4.17 8.80
N PHE A 61 14.03 5.27 8.07
CA PHE A 61 13.08 6.31 8.45
C PHE A 61 11.65 5.76 8.58
N GLN A 62 11.21 4.96 7.61
CA GLN A 62 9.88 4.33 7.66
C GLN A 62 9.76 3.31 8.80
N ALA A 63 10.81 2.56 9.12
CA ALA A 63 10.80 1.62 10.24
C ALA A 63 10.68 2.36 11.58
N GLN A 64 11.38 3.49 11.73
CA GLN A 64 11.38 4.27 12.96
C GLN A 64 10.08 5.08 13.14
N TYR A 65 9.65 5.79 12.11
CA TYR A 65 8.56 6.76 12.21
C TYR A 65 7.24 6.26 11.62
N GLY A 66 7.25 5.18 10.84
CA GLY A 66 6.11 4.65 10.09
C GLY A 66 5.65 5.56 8.95
N LEU A 67 4.92 4.97 8.01
CA LEU A 67 4.40 5.70 6.86
C LEU A 67 2.92 6.07 7.05
N TYR A 68 2.65 7.38 7.12
CA TYR A 68 1.31 7.96 7.26
C TYR A 68 0.50 7.42 8.46
N LYS A 69 1.11 7.29 9.64
CA LYS A 69 0.48 6.66 10.83
C LYS A 69 -0.90 7.22 11.18
N ASP A 70 -1.08 8.53 11.04
CA ASP A 70 -2.32 9.23 11.45
C ASP A 70 -3.36 9.36 10.32
N THR A 71 -3.07 8.80 9.14
CA THR A 71 -3.97 8.88 7.98
C THR A 71 -4.76 7.58 7.83
N PRO A 72 -6.10 7.62 7.75
CA PRO A 72 -6.89 6.44 7.41
C PRO A 72 -6.47 5.84 6.06
N CYS A 73 -6.45 4.51 5.99
CA CYS A 73 -6.05 3.75 4.81
C CYS A 73 -7.11 2.68 4.52
N PRO A 74 -7.78 2.71 3.35
CA PRO A 74 -7.69 3.74 2.31
C PRO A 74 -8.18 5.12 2.77
N ASN A 75 -7.73 6.17 2.07
CA ASN A 75 -8.17 7.54 2.40
C ASN A 75 -9.67 7.72 2.08
N PRO A 76 -10.51 8.14 3.05
CA PRO A 76 -11.96 8.22 2.86
C PRO A 76 -12.38 9.25 1.82
N LYS A 77 -11.59 10.32 1.62
CA LYS A 77 -11.87 11.32 0.58
C LYS A 77 -11.65 10.73 -0.82
N LEU A 78 -10.62 9.89 -0.98
CA LEU A 78 -10.38 9.19 -2.24
C LEU A 78 -11.49 8.17 -2.53
N VAL A 79 -11.92 7.42 -1.51
CA VAL A 79 -13.06 6.50 -1.63
C VAL A 79 -14.35 7.26 -2.01
N ALA A 80 -14.60 8.42 -1.40
CA ALA A 80 -15.77 9.26 -1.71
C ALA A 80 -15.75 9.85 -3.14
N LEU A 81 -14.58 9.93 -3.77
CA LEU A 81 -14.44 10.27 -5.20
C LEU A 81 -14.66 9.06 -6.13
N GLY A 82 -14.91 7.88 -5.58
CA GLY A 82 -15.06 6.65 -6.34
C GLY A 82 -13.74 5.96 -6.70
N VAL A 83 -12.62 6.36 -6.08
CA VAL A 83 -11.36 5.62 -6.23
C VAL A 83 -11.53 4.24 -5.61
N LYS A 84 -11.25 3.21 -6.41
CA LYS A 84 -11.28 1.81 -5.97
C LYS A 84 -9.88 1.37 -5.59
N PHE A 85 -9.76 0.77 -4.41
CA PHE A 85 -8.52 0.19 -3.93
C PHE A 85 -8.65 -1.33 -3.98
N GLY A 86 -7.65 -1.99 -4.55
CA GLY A 86 -7.59 -3.46 -4.56
C GLY A 86 -7.34 -4.02 -3.16
N SER A 87 -7.86 -5.22 -2.93
CA SER A 87 -7.59 -6.05 -1.76
C SER A 87 -6.30 -6.86 -1.92
N MET A 88 -5.77 -7.38 -0.80
CA MET A 88 -4.60 -8.25 -0.82
C MET A 88 -4.93 -9.57 -1.56
N GLU A 89 -6.15 -10.06 -1.39
CA GLU A 89 -6.66 -11.27 -2.03
C GLU A 89 -6.73 -11.11 -3.55
N GLU A 90 -7.23 -9.97 -4.05
CA GLU A 90 -7.24 -9.67 -5.49
C GLU A 90 -5.81 -9.58 -6.04
N PHE A 91 -4.91 -8.88 -5.34
CA PHE A 91 -3.51 -8.81 -5.73
C PHE A 91 -2.86 -10.20 -5.80
N ILE A 92 -3.07 -11.04 -4.79
CA ILE A 92 -2.51 -12.39 -4.79
C ILE A 92 -3.07 -13.21 -5.96
N ALA A 93 -4.39 -13.19 -6.17
CA ALA A 93 -5.03 -13.96 -7.23
C ALA A 93 -4.58 -13.51 -8.64
N GLN A 94 -4.38 -12.21 -8.85
CA GLN A 94 -4.09 -11.65 -10.17
C GLN A 94 -2.59 -11.57 -10.49
N GLU A 95 -1.75 -11.34 -9.49
CA GLU A 95 -0.33 -11.03 -9.72
C GLU A 95 0.62 -12.10 -9.17
N VAL A 96 0.27 -12.73 -8.04
CA VAL A 96 1.17 -13.66 -7.37
C VAL A 96 0.93 -15.10 -7.85
N VAL A 97 -0.31 -15.58 -7.79
CA VAL A 97 -0.68 -16.95 -8.19
C VAL A 97 -0.25 -17.26 -9.63
N PRO A 98 -0.42 -16.37 -10.63
CA PRO A 98 0.01 -16.69 -12.00
C PRO A 98 1.52 -16.86 -12.17
N ARG A 99 2.34 -16.34 -11.24
CA ARG A 99 3.81 -16.38 -11.31
C ARG A 99 4.43 -17.44 -10.41
N PHE A 100 3.80 -17.70 -9.26
CA PHE A 100 4.36 -18.51 -8.19
C PHE A 100 3.42 -19.61 -7.66
N GLY A 101 2.16 -19.63 -8.13
CA GLY A 101 1.13 -20.60 -7.78
C GLY A 101 1.46 -22.03 -8.17
#